data_AF-A0A8X6NZM1-F1
#
_entry.id   AF-A0A8X6NZM1-F1
#
_cell.length_a   1.000
_cell.length_b   1.000
_cell.length_c   1.000
_cell.angle_alpha   90.00
_cell.angle_beta   90.00
_cell.angle_gamma   90.00
#
_symmetry.space_group_name_H-M   'P 1'
#
loop_
_entity.id
_entity.type
_entity.pdbx_description
1 polymer ?
#
loop_
_entity_poly.entity_id
_entity_poly.type
_entity_poly.pdbx_seq_one_letter_code
_entity_poly.pdbx_strand_id
1 'polypeptide(L)'
;SEPSFFLSAVNQLQYIKKIPCRKSNLGRNSRKAKSVRRVIVHQTEEERASGNEQSRQRMAQIRAEEAAEQYVARLEEARLRVRQSRSATSNVLRSQQREHNRLQMAERRQQGKAYQPYNRLAFRYNLGEDYSLSRHVVIGTMTVVCPYYKAQKFSGETKGMCCAAGKIKLPQLREPSEPLKTFLSGYTAESKHFLSNIRKYNSCFQMTSFGSEVIITHFMPAFKVKGQIYHKVGSLLPFPNGQHKFL
;
A
#
# COMPACT_ATOMS: atom_id res chain seq x y z
N SER A 1 -66.56 76.31 48.15
CA SER A 1 -65.95 75.70 49.35
C SER A 1 -65.89 74.20 49.15
N GLU A 2 -64.69 73.66 48.87
CA GLU A 2 -64.33 72.29 49.28
C GLU A 2 -64.17 72.26 50.82
N PRO A 3 -63.97 71.11 51.53
CA PRO A 3 -63.78 69.71 51.09
C PRO A 3 -64.52 68.67 51.99
N SER A 4 -64.18 67.38 51.81
CA SER A 4 -64.02 66.32 52.83
C SER A 4 -65.02 65.16 52.83
N PHE A 5 -64.79 64.12 52.02
CA PHE A 5 -65.17 62.73 52.37
C PHE A 5 -64.33 61.68 51.62
N PHE A 6 -63.02 61.95 51.47
CA PHE A 6 -62.05 61.01 50.87
C PHE A 6 -61.40 60.04 51.89
N LEU A 7 -62.11 59.67 52.96
CA LEU A 7 -61.53 58.91 54.09
C LEU A 7 -62.34 57.67 54.52
N SER A 8 -63.08 57.02 53.62
CA SER A 8 -63.77 55.75 53.94
C SER A 8 -63.54 54.61 52.93
N ALA A 9 -62.41 54.62 52.23
CA ALA A 9 -62.05 53.53 51.31
C ALA A 9 -60.62 53.00 51.50
N VAL A 10 -59.95 53.35 52.61
CA VAL A 10 -58.56 52.89 52.86
C VAL A 10 -58.51 51.63 53.74
N ASN A 11 -59.62 51.21 54.35
CA ASN A 11 -59.60 50.14 55.37
C ASN A 11 -60.12 48.75 54.94
N GLN A 12 -60.25 48.47 53.63
CA GLN A 12 -60.62 47.11 53.14
C GLN A 12 -59.55 46.40 52.30
N LEU A 13 -58.32 46.93 52.22
CA LEU A 13 -57.20 46.27 51.53
C LEU A 13 -56.12 45.75 52.49
N GLN A 14 -56.49 45.45 53.75
CA GLN A 14 -55.54 44.96 54.76
C GLN A 14 -55.46 43.42 54.89
N TYR A 15 -56.00 42.65 53.95
CA TYR A 15 -55.94 41.18 54.02
C TYR A 15 -55.61 40.49 52.68
N ILE A 16 -54.48 40.84 52.08
CA ILE A 16 -53.79 39.92 51.16
C ILE A 16 -52.53 39.45 51.87
N LYS A 17 -52.60 38.22 52.40
CA LYS A 17 -51.45 37.48 52.94
C LYS A 17 -50.28 37.62 51.96
N LYS A 18 -49.15 38.15 52.43
CA LYS A 18 -47.87 38.16 51.71
C LYS A 18 -47.55 36.72 51.25
N ILE A 19 -47.87 36.39 50.00
CA ILE A 19 -47.31 35.22 49.34
C ILE A 19 -45.81 35.51 49.22
N PRO A 20 -44.90 34.69 49.78
CA PRO A 20 -43.48 34.94 49.64
C PRO A 20 -43.11 34.84 48.16
N CYS A 21 -42.59 35.93 47.61
CA CYS A 21 -42.11 36.00 46.24
C CYS A 21 -41.01 34.93 46.05
N ARG A 22 -41.17 34.00 45.09
CA ARG A 22 -40.15 33.00 44.74
C ARG A 22 -38.86 33.74 44.36
N LYS A 23 -37.84 33.68 45.21
CA LYS A 23 -36.51 34.27 44.92
C LYS A 23 -36.02 33.72 43.59
N SER A 24 -35.71 34.60 42.64
CA SER A 24 -35.25 34.21 41.31
C SER A 24 -33.88 33.50 41.41
N ASN A 25 -33.79 32.31 40.81
CA ASN A 25 -32.57 31.48 40.83
C ASN A 25 -31.41 32.02 39.96
N LEU A 26 -31.53 33.26 39.46
CA LEU A 26 -30.57 33.92 38.56
C LEU A 26 -29.14 33.96 39.15
N GLY A 27 -29.01 34.24 40.45
CA GLY A 27 -27.71 34.23 41.14
C GLY A 27 -27.09 32.84 41.33
N ARG A 28 -27.91 31.78 41.36
CA ARG A 28 -27.45 30.39 41.54
C ARG A 28 -26.89 29.82 40.24
N ASN A 29 -27.52 30.14 39.11
CA ASN A 29 -27.05 29.77 37.78
C ASN A 29 -25.74 30.49 37.41
N SER A 30 -25.57 31.76 37.81
CA SER A 30 -24.30 32.47 37.57
C SER A 30 -23.13 31.90 38.39
N ARG A 31 -23.37 31.45 39.63
CA ARG A 31 -22.35 30.76 40.46
C ARG A 31 -21.97 29.39 39.88
N LYS A 32 -22.95 28.60 39.44
CA LYS A 32 -22.71 27.31 38.77
C LYS A 32 -21.92 27.49 37.47
N ALA A 33 -22.32 28.43 36.62
CA ALA A 33 -21.60 28.74 35.39
C ALA A 33 -20.14 29.17 35.65
N LYS A 34 -19.91 30.02 36.67
CA LYS A 34 -18.56 30.42 37.10
C LYS A 34 -17.73 29.23 37.61
N SER A 35 -18.33 28.33 38.40
CA SER A 35 -17.68 27.12 38.89
C SER A 35 -17.28 26.18 37.75
N VAL A 36 -18.20 25.91 36.80
CA VAL A 36 -17.92 25.10 35.61
C VAL A 36 -16.79 25.71 34.77
N ARG A 37 -16.79 27.04 34.60
CA ARG A 37 -15.73 27.73 33.86
C ARG A 37 -14.35 27.58 34.51
N ARG A 38 -14.28 27.62 35.85
CA ARG A 38 -13.03 27.37 36.60
C ARG A 38 -12.54 25.94 36.39
N VAL A 39 -13.45 24.96 36.45
CA VAL A 39 -13.10 23.55 36.22
C VAL A 39 -12.56 23.34 34.80
N ILE A 40 -13.18 23.92 33.78
CA ILE A 40 -12.72 23.82 32.38
C ILE A 40 -11.30 24.39 32.17
N VAL A 41 -10.98 25.49 32.86
CA VAL A 41 -9.67 26.16 32.75
C VAL A 41 -8.56 25.36 33.42
N HIS A 42 -8.86 24.64 34.50
CA HIS A 42 -7.87 23.86 35.25
C HIS A 42 -7.77 22.38 34.83
N GLN A 43 -8.56 21.94 33.86
CA GLN A 43 -8.54 20.56 33.35
C GLN A 43 -7.36 20.28 32.41
N THR A 44 -6.77 19.09 32.58
CA THR A 44 -5.73 18.56 31.69
C THR A 44 -6.33 18.12 30.34
N GLU A 45 -5.49 17.97 29.32
CA GLU A 45 -5.95 17.50 28.00
C GLU A 45 -6.51 16.08 28.05
N GLU A 46 -5.93 15.21 28.87
CA GLU A 46 -6.39 13.82 29.04
C GLU A 46 -7.75 13.75 29.74
N GLU A 47 -7.97 14.54 30.80
CA GLU A 47 -9.26 14.64 31.47
C GLU A 47 -10.34 15.20 30.53
N ARG A 48 -9.97 16.18 29.70
CA ARG A 48 -10.85 16.75 28.68
C ARG A 48 -11.18 15.72 27.60
N ALA A 49 -10.19 14.95 27.14
CA ALA A 49 -10.39 13.90 26.14
C ALA A 49 -11.28 12.77 26.68
N SER A 50 -11.03 12.32 27.91
CA SER A 50 -11.83 11.30 28.60
C SER A 50 -13.27 11.75 28.84
N GLY A 51 -13.49 12.98 29.32
CA GLY A 51 -14.83 13.55 29.50
C GLY A 51 -15.59 13.73 28.18
N ASN A 52 -14.89 14.14 27.10
CA ASN A 52 -15.47 14.20 25.76
C ASN A 52 -15.86 12.81 25.25
N GLU A 53 -15.02 11.80 25.50
CA GLU A 53 -15.28 10.42 25.09
C GLU A 53 -16.48 9.82 25.83
N GLN A 54 -16.57 10.01 27.15
CA GLN A 54 -17.74 9.59 27.93
C GLN A 54 -19.02 10.29 27.45
N SER A 55 -18.94 11.57 27.10
CA SER A 55 -20.08 12.32 26.54
C SER A 55 -20.47 11.80 25.15
N ARG A 56 -19.50 11.44 24.31
CA ARG A 56 -19.74 10.79 23.01
C ARG A 56 -20.44 9.45 23.17
N GLN A 57 -19.98 8.62 24.11
CA GLN A 57 -20.56 7.30 24.39
C GLN A 57 -21.99 7.41 24.91
N ARG A 58 -22.26 8.30 25.88
CA ARG A 58 -23.63 8.57 26.36
C ARG A 58 -24.56 9.03 25.23
N MET A 59 -24.10 9.96 24.39
CA MET A 59 -24.90 10.41 23.25
C MET A 59 -25.07 9.36 22.16
N ALA A 60 -24.16 8.39 22.05
CA ALA A 60 -24.31 7.25 21.14
C ALA A 60 -25.35 6.25 21.67
N GLN A 61 -25.35 5.98 22.97
CA GLN A 61 -26.36 5.14 23.63
C GLN A 61 -27.76 5.73 23.48
N ILE A 62 -27.93 7.03 23.77
CA ILE A 62 -29.21 7.73 23.59
C ILE A 62 -29.70 7.65 22.13
N ARG A 63 -28.79 7.75 21.15
CA ARG A 63 -29.12 7.63 19.72
C ARG A 63 -29.45 6.20 19.29
N ALA A 64 -28.91 5.18 19.97
CA ALA A 64 -29.18 3.78 19.68
C ALA A 64 -30.55 3.34 20.23
N GLU A 65 -30.98 3.94 21.33
CA GLU A 65 -32.28 3.69 21.98
C GLU A 65 -33.40 4.63 21.49
N GLU A 66 -33.10 5.52 20.52
CA GLU A 66 -34.02 6.54 20.01
C GLU A 66 -35.17 5.90 19.20
N ALA A 67 -36.41 6.28 19.52
CA ALA A 67 -37.57 5.86 18.75
C ALA A 67 -37.61 6.52 17.35
N ALA A 68 -38.23 5.86 16.37
CA ALA A 68 -38.25 6.33 14.98
C ALA A 68 -38.80 7.77 14.81
N GLU A 69 -39.83 8.14 15.56
CA GLU A 69 -40.41 9.50 15.53
C GLU A 69 -39.44 10.55 16.07
N GLN A 70 -38.73 10.25 17.15
CA GLN A 70 -37.72 11.13 17.75
C GLN A 70 -36.50 11.29 16.80
N TYR A 71 -36.10 10.20 16.14
CA TYR A 71 -35.06 10.22 15.11
C TYR A 71 -35.39 11.18 13.96
N VAL A 72 -36.63 11.13 13.44
CA VAL A 72 -37.08 12.00 12.36
C VAL A 72 -37.11 13.46 12.82
N ALA A 73 -37.69 13.75 13.99
CA ALA A 73 -37.74 15.10 14.55
C ALA A 73 -36.34 15.72 14.74
N ARG A 74 -35.38 14.94 15.27
CA ARG A 74 -33.98 15.37 15.42
C ARG A 74 -33.33 15.66 14.06
N LEU A 75 -33.59 14.83 13.05
CA LEU A 75 -33.06 15.03 11.70
C LEU A 75 -33.62 16.31 11.08
N GLU A 76 -34.91 16.58 11.26
CA GLU A 76 -35.56 17.81 10.80
C GLU A 76 -35.01 19.05 11.52
N GLU A 77 -34.85 19.01 12.84
CA GLU A 77 -34.20 20.09 13.58
C GLU A 77 -32.75 20.32 13.14
N ALA A 78 -31.99 19.26 12.86
CA ALA A 78 -30.64 19.37 12.35
C ALA A 78 -30.62 20.04 10.96
N ARG A 79 -31.55 19.66 10.07
CA ARG A 79 -31.72 20.29 8.75
C ARG A 79 -32.08 21.76 8.88
N LEU A 80 -33.00 22.12 9.78
CA LEU A 80 -33.39 23.51 10.05
C LEU A 80 -32.23 24.34 10.60
N ARG A 81 -31.48 23.81 11.57
CA ARG A 81 -30.27 24.47 12.12
C ARG A 81 -29.22 24.73 11.05
N VAL A 82 -28.94 23.75 10.19
CA VAL A 82 -28.00 23.92 9.06
C VAL A 82 -28.52 24.96 8.07
N ARG A 83 -29.82 24.98 7.78
CA ARG A 83 -30.42 25.98 6.88
C ARG A 83 -30.31 27.39 7.45
N GLN A 84 -30.66 27.59 8.72
CA GLN A 84 -30.56 28.88 9.42
C GLN A 84 -29.11 29.37 9.52
N SER A 85 -28.18 28.47 9.84
CA SER A 85 -26.75 28.80 9.84
C SER A 85 -26.27 29.23 8.45
N ARG A 86 -26.65 28.52 7.39
CA ARG A 86 -26.31 28.86 6.00
C ARG A 86 -26.90 30.19 5.52
N SER A 87 -28.08 30.58 6.02
CA SER A 87 -28.67 31.89 5.71
C SER A 87 -28.08 33.03 6.54
N ALA A 88 -27.58 32.75 7.75
CA ALA A 88 -26.95 33.74 8.63
C ALA A 88 -25.48 34.02 8.29
N THR A 89 -24.80 33.11 7.59
CA THR A 89 -23.40 33.30 7.17
C THR A 89 -23.27 34.30 6.03
N SER A 90 -22.38 35.29 6.18
CA SER A 90 -22.00 36.23 5.12
C SER A 90 -21.49 35.50 3.86
N ASN A 91 -21.77 36.07 2.69
CA ASN A 91 -21.33 35.54 1.38
C ASN A 91 -19.80 35.36 1.31
N VAL A 92 -19.03 36.21 1.99
CA VAL A 92 -17.56 36.16 2.03
C VAL A 92 -17.06 34.89 2.72
N LEU A 93 -17.58 34.59 3.92
CA LEU A 93 -17.24 33.37 4.67
C LEU A 93 -17.63 32.12 3.89
N ARG A 94 -18.76 32.18 3.17
CA ARG A 94 -19.24 31.08 2.33
C ARG A 94 -18.33 30.83 1.12
N SER A 95 -17.74 31.89 0.55
CA SER A 95 -16.73 31.78 -0.52
C SER A 95 -15.44 31.15 -0.02
N GLN A 96 -14.91 31.67 1.11
CA GLN A 96 -13.70 31.16 1.75
C GLN A 96 -13.82 29.67 2.12
N GLN A 97 -14.95 29.24 2.66
CA GLN A 97 -15.18 27.82 3.00
C GLN A 97 -15.20 26.92 1.75
N ARG A 98 -15.78 27.38 0.63
CA ARG A 98 -15.80 26.60 -0.63
C ARG A 98 -14.39 26.47 -1.19
N GLU A 99 -13.61 27.53 -1.13
CA GLU A 99 -12.22 27.54 -1.59
C GLU A 99 -11.35 26.62 -0.73
N HIS A 100 -11.48 26.70 0.60
CA HIS A 100 -10.81 25.78 1.53
C HIS A 100 -11.18 24.32 1.26
N ASN A 101 -12.47 24.00 1.09
CA ASN A 101 -12.89 22.64 0.75
C ASN A 101 -12.37 22.20 -0.62
N ARG A 102 -12.28 23.10 -1.61
CA ARG A 102 -11.71 22.82 -2.94
C ARG A 102 -10.24 22.48 -2.84
N LEU A 103 -9.47 23.25 -2.06
CA LEU A 103 -8.05 23.03 -1.82
C LEU A 103 -7.82 21.72 -1.07
N GLN A 104 -8.57 21.44 0.00
CA GLN A 104 -8.46 20.19 0.75
C GLN A 104 -8.80 18.96 -0.11
N MET A 105 -9.80 19.06 -0.99
CA MET A 105 -10.13 17.98 -1.93
C MET A 105 -9.08 17.82 -3.03
N ALA A 106 -8.46 18.91 -3.49
CA ALA A 106 -7.33 18.86 -4.43
C ALA A 106 -6.09 18.24 -3.77
N GLU A 107 -5.80 18.60 -2.53
CA GLU A 107 -4.72 18.04 -1.73
C GLU A 107 -4.95 16.55 -1.45
N ARG A 108 -6.17 16.14 -1.06
CA ARG A 108 -6.52 14.71 -0.94
C ARG A 108 -6.38 13.96 -2.26
N ARG A 109 -6.68 14.59 -3.40
CA ARG A 109 -6.44 14.00 -4.73
C ARG A 109 -4.97 13.91 -5.08
N GLN A 110 -4.13 14.83 -4.60
CA GLN A 110 -2.67 14.75 -4.75
C GLN A 110 -2.07 13.69 -3.81
N GLN A 111 -2.51 13.63 -2.56
CA GLN A 111 -2.11 12.61 -1.59
C GLN A 111 -2.62 11.20 -1.99
N GLY A 112 -3.77 11.12 -2.66
CA GLY A 112 -4.30 9.90 -3.27
C GLY A 112 -3.50 9.38 -4.48
N LYS A 113 -2.42 10.05 -4.90
CA LYS A 113 -1.46 9.55 -5.91
C LYS A 113 -0.40 8.61 -5.35
N ALA A 114 -0.56 8.11 -4.13
CA ALA A 114 0.33 7.11 -3.52
C ALA A 114 -0.05 5.66 -3.86
N TYR A 115 -0.60 5.40 -5.05
CA TYR A 115 -0.69 4.05 -5.62
C TYR A 115 -0.19 4.11 -7.05
N GLN A 116 1.14 4.18 -7.19
CA GLN A 116 1.78 3.80 -8.46
C GLN A 116 1.60 2.29 -8.61
N PRO A 117 0.88 1.81 -9.64
CA PRO A 117 0.74 0.39 -9.85
C PRO A 117 2.11 -0.15 -10.27
N TYR A 118 2.78 -0.87 -9.38
CA TYR A 118 3.99 -1.65 -9.72
C TYR A 118 3.72 -2.73 -10.79
N ASN A 119 2.46 -2.91 -11.19
CA ASN A 119 2.05 -3.76 -12.30
C ASN A 119 2.78 -3.37 -13.58
N ARG A 120 3.59 -4.31 -14.09
CA ARG A 120 4.33 -4.21 -15.35
C ARG A 120 5.47 -3.20 -15.39
N LEU A 121 5.97 -2.71 -14.25
CA LEU A 121 7.18 -1.87 -14.24
C LEU A 121 8.40 -2.57 -14.85
N ALA A 122 8.47 -3.90 -14.77
CA ALA A 122 9.49 -4.69 -15.45
C ALA A 122 9.56 -4.43 -16.97
N PHE A 123 8.45 -4.02 -17.60
CA PHE A 123 8.38 -3.72 -19.04
C PHE A 123 8.61 -2.24 -19.36
N ARG A 124 8.81 -1.39 -18.35
CA ARG A 124 9.06 0.06 -18.50
C ARG A 124 10.30 0.43 -17.69
N TYR A 125 11.42 -0.17 -18.06
CA TYR A 125 12.71 0.10 -17.43
C TYR A 125 13.10 1.57 -17.63
N ASN A 126 13.39 2.27 -16.53
CA ASN A 126 13.90 3.63 -16.55
C ASN A 126 15.32 3.65 -15.98
N LEU A 127 16.29 4.03 -16.80
CA LEU A 127 17.70 4.08 -16.41
C LEU A 127 17.98 5.11 -15.30
N GLY A 128 17.12 6.11 -15.12
CA GLY A 128 17.27 7.16 -14.11
C GLY A 128 16.77 6.78 -12.71
N GLU A 129 16.19 5.59 -12.55
CA GLU A 129 15.68 5.10 -11.25
C GLU A 129 16.63 4.07 -10.65
N ASP A 130 17.03 4.28 -9.39
CA ASP A 130 17.73 3.26 -8.63
C ASP A 130 16.73 2.27 -8.01
N TYR A 131 16.45 1.21 -8.77
CA TYR A 131 15.55 0.13 -8.33
C TYR A 131 16.07 -0.62 -7.09
N SER A 132 17.36 -0.55 -6.78
CA SER A 132 17.97 -1.23 -5.63
C SER A 132 17.49 -0.64 -4.30
N LEU A 133 17.15 0.65 -4.30
CA LEU A 133 16.63 1.37 -3.13
C LEU A 133 15.10 1.28 -3.02
N SER A 134 14.44 0.65 -3.98
CA SER A 134 12.98 0.54 -3.99
C SER A 134 12.50 -0.36 -2.86
N ARG A 135 11.80 0.24 -1.88
CA ARG A 135 11.10 -0.49 -0.79
C ARG A 135 10.09 -1.53 -1.27
N HIS A 136 9.71 -1.49 -2.54
CA HIS A 136 8.69 -2.35 -3.13
C HIS A 136 9.27 -3.49 -3.98
N VAL A 137 10.58 -3.47 -4.28
CA VAL A 137 11.27 -4.54 -5.03
C VAL A 137 12.20 -5.28 -4.08
N VAL A 138 11.60 -5.99 -3.11
CA VAL A 138 12.35 -6.82 -2.16
C VAL A 138 12.25 -8.28 -2.61
N ILE A 139 13.24 -8.73 -3.38
CA ILE A 139 13.33 -10.13 -3.84
C ILE A 139 13.68 -11.07 -2.66
N GLY A 140 14.45 -10.57 -1.68
CA GLY A 140 14.85 -11.30 -0.47
C GLY A 140 15.89 -12.40 -0.74
N THR A 141 16.22 -13.18 0.29
CA THR A 141 17.11 -14.34 0.19
C THR A 141 16.33 -15.61 -0.18
N MET A 142 16.99 -16.57 -0.85
CA MET A 142 16.38 -17.84 -1.26
C MET A 142 16.36 -18.86 -0.10
N THR A 143 15.55 -18.60 0.93
CA THR A 143 15.49 -19.43 2.14
C THR A 143 14.45 -20.55 2.07
N VAL A 144 13.50 -20.47 1.14
CA VAL A 144 12.42 -21.46 1.04
C VAL A 144 12.90 -22.65 0.25
N VAL A 145 12.88 -23.85 0.84
CA VAL A 145 13.28 -25.08 0.14
C VAL A 145 12.04 -25.81 -0.38
N CYS A 146 12.05 -26.17 -1.66
CA CYS A 146 11.02 -27.00 -2.26
C CYS A 146 10.98 -28.40 -1.62
N PRO A 147 9.81 -28.89 -1.17
CA PRO A 147 9.70 -30.22 -0.56
C PRO A 147 10.07 -31.38 -1.50
N TYR A 148 9.86 -31.22 -2.80
CA TYR A 148 10.01 -32.31 -3.78
C TYR A 148 11.44 -32.47 -4.29
N TYR A 149 12.07 -31.35 -4.67
CA TYR A 149 13.37 -31.36 -5.38
C TYR A 149 14.47 -30.58 -4.64
N LYS A 150 14.19 -30.12 -3.40
CA LYS A 150 15.12 -29.33 -2.58
C LYS A 150 15.67 -28.06 -3.26
N ALA A 151 15.03 -27.64 -4.36
CA ALA A 151 15.33 -26.37 -5.01
C ALA A 151 15.08 -25.22 -4.03
N GLN A 152 16.04 -24.30 -3.94
CA GLN A 152 15.86 -23.07 -3.19
C GLN A 152 14.91 -22.13 -3.93
N LYS A 153 14.13 -21.36 -3.20
CA LYS A 153 13.06 -20.49 -3.69
C LYS A 153 13.06 -19.18 -2.91
N PHE A 154 12.60 -18.12 -3.56
CA PHE A 154 12.29 -16.86 -2.88
C PHE A 154 10.96 -16.96 -2.13
N SER A 155 10.81 -16.18 -1.06
CA SER A 155 9.61 -16.20 -0.20
C SER A 155 8.33 -15.78 -0.95
N GLY A 156 8.45 -14.92 -1.96
CA GLY A 156 7.31 -14.46 -2.78
C GLY A 156 6.90 -15.40 -3.92
N GLU A 157 7.62 -16.50 -4.15
CA GLU A 157 7.34 -17.39 -5.29
C GLU A 157 6.19 -18.37 -5.01
N THR A 158 5.33 -18.55 -6.01
CA THR A 158 4.27 -19.56 -5.93
C THR A 158 4.84 -20.97 -5.79
N LYS A 159 4.09 -21.89 -5.17
CA LYS A 159 4.50 -23.30 -4.96
C LYS A 159 4.87 -24.01 -6.28
N GLY A 160 4.34 -23.54 -7.41
CA GLY A 160 4.55 -24.11 -8.74
C GLY A 160 5.84 -23.70 -9.46
N MET A 161 6.53 -22.62 -9.05
CA MET A 161 7.63 -22.05 -9.85
C MET A 161 8.80 -23.01 -10.14
N CYS A 162 9.10 -23.95 -9.24
CA CYS A 162 10.25 -24.85 -9.41
C CYS A 162 9.93 -26.20 -10.09
N CYS A 163 8.77 -26.80 -9.79
CA CYS A 163 8.44 -28.16 -10.25
C CYS A 163 6.94 -28.35 -10.52
N ALA A 164 6.21 -27.25 -10.72
CA ALA A 164 4.76 -27.24 -10.83
C ALA A 164 4.08 -27.99 -9.67
N ALA A 165 4.58 -27.78 -8.43
CA ALA A 165 4.14 -28.45 -7.22
C ALA A 165 4.29 -29.99 -7.26
N GLY A 166 5.40 -30.48 -7.80
CA GLY A 166 5.74 -31.91 -7.85
C GLY A 166 5.26 -32.64 -9.11
N LYS A 167 4.60 -31.93 -10.04
CA LYS A 167 4.13 -32.51 -11.30
C LYS A 167 5.25 -32.75 -12.30
N ILE A 168 6.28 -31.91 -12.29
CA ILE A 168 7.43 -32.06 -13.19
C ILE A 168 8.46 -32.97 -12.51
N LYS A 169 8.74 -34.11 -13.13
CA LYS A 169 9.83 -35.01 -12.73
C LYS A 169 11.09 -34.67 -13.50
N LEU A 170 12.02 -34.00 -12.84
CA LEU A 170 13.35 -33.76 -13.40
C LEU A 170 14.15 -35.08 -13.39
N PRO A 171 14.75 -35.49 -14.51
CA PRO A 171 15.66 -36.62 -14.53
C PRO A 171 16.88 -36.30 -13.65
N GLN A 172 17.45 -37.34 -13.02
CA GLN A 172 18.73 -37.17 -12.34
C GLN A 172 19.80 -36.75 -13.34
N LEU A 173 20.55 -35.70 -12.97
CA LEU A 173 21.74 -35.31 -13.71
C LEU A 173 22.74 -36.45 -13.65
N ARG A 174 23.17 -36.93 -14.82
CA ARG A 174 24.26 -37.90 -14.90
C ARG A 174 25.54 -37.22 -14.46
N GLU A 175 26.39 -37.95 -13.74
CA GLU A 175 27.70 -37.42 -13.41
C GLU A 175 28.51 -37.20 -14.70
N PRO A 176 29.19 -36.04 -14.83
CA PRO A 176 30.09 -35.81 -15.95
C PRO A 176 31.24 -36.83 -15.91
N SER A 177 31.73 -37.22 -17.08
CA SER A 177 32.92 -38.08 -17.19
C SER A 177 34.19 -37.32 -16.80
N GLU A 178 35.23 -38.03 -16.36
CA GLU A 178 36.55 -37.42 -16.21
C GLU A 178 37.13 -37.02 -17.59
N PRO A 179 37.91 -35.92 -17.67
CA PRO A 179 38.39 -35.07 -16.57
C PRO A 179 37.41 -33.97 -16.13
N LEU A 180 36.25 -33.85 -16.78
CA LEU A 180 35.33 -32.73 -16.56
C LEU A 180 34.76 -32.71 -15.13
N LYS A 181 34.53 -33.89 -14.54
CA LYS A 181 34.09 -34.00 -13.14
C LYS A 181 35.10 -33.39 -12.18
N THR A 182 36.39 -33.68 -12.33
CA THR A 182 37.46 -33.05 -11.53
C THR A 182 37.45 -31.53 -11.69
N PHE A 183 37.31 -31.03 -12.93
CA PHE A 183 37.27 -29.58 -13.19
C PHE A 183 36.03 -28.88 -12.62
N LEU A 184 34.89 -29.57 -12.52
CA LEU A 184 33.66 -29.02 -11.96
C LEU A 184 33.56 -29.15 -10.42
N SER A 185 34.50 -29.84 -9.79
CA SER A 185 34.42 -30.18 -8.35
C SER A 185 34.68 -29.00 -7.39
N GLY A 186 35.46 -28.01 -7.81
CA GLY A 186 35.86 -26.84 -7.02
C GLY A 186 36.97 -27.09 -5.98
N TYR A 187 37.49 -28.32 -5.85
CA TYR A 187 38.44 -28.67 -4.78
C TYR A 187 39.89 -28.30 -5.11
N THR A 188 40.33 -28.53 -6.34
CA THR A 188 41.72 -28.28 -6.76
C THR A 188 41.93 -26.83 -7.24
N ALA A 189 43.19 -26.37 -7.24
CA ALA A 189 43.52 -25.05 -7.78
C ALA A 189 43.13 -24.93 -9.26
N GLU A 190 43.35 -25.99 -10.04
CA GLU A 190 42.97 -26.08 -11.46
C GLU A 190 41.45 -25.99 -11.64
N SER A 191 40.68 -26.69 -10.81
CA SER A 191 39.22 -26.62 -10.85
C SER A 191 38.69 -25.22 -10.53
N LYS A 192 39.26 -24.53 -9.53
CA LYS A 192 38.90 -23.14 -9.21
C LYS A 192 39.24 -22.19 -10.35
N HIS A 193 40.41 -22.36 -10.97
CA HIS A 193 40.82 -21.59 -12.14
C HIS A 193 39.87 -21.82 -13.32
N PHE A 194 39.52 -23.08 -13.58
CA PHE A 194 38.57 -23.49 -14.61
C PHE A 194 37.19 -22.85 -14.39
N LEU A 195 36.61 -22.95 -13.19
CA LEU A 195 35.30 -22.39 -12.86
C LEU A 195 35.29 -20.85 -12.98
N SER A 196 36.37 -20.19 -12.54
CA SER A 196 36.52 -18.73 -12.67
C SER A 196 36.55 -18.27 -14.13
N ASN A 197 37.16 -19.08 -15.01
CA ASN A 197 37.30 -18.77 -16.44
C ASN A 197 36.39 -19.61 -17.36
N ILE A 198 35.35 -20.28 -16.82
CA ILE A 198 34.57 -21.28 -17.57
C ILE A 198 33.93 -20.71 -18.85
N ARG A 199 33.53 -19.43 -18.82
CA ARG A 199 33.02 -18.74 -20.01
C ARG A 199 34.08 -18.63 -21.11
N LYS A 200 35.33 -18.29 -20.75
CA LYS A 200 36.43 -18.20 -21.72
C LYS A 200 36.72 -19.57 -22.34
N TYR A 201 36.82 -20.61 -21.50
CA TYR A 201 36.98 -21.97 -21.99
C TYR A 201 35.85 -22.37 -22.94
N ASN A 202 34.58 -22.21 -22.52
CA ASN A 202 33.43 -22.53 -23.37
C ASN A 202 33.43 -21.72 -24.68
N SER A 203 33.84 -20.46 -24.66
CA SER A 203 33.98 -19.63 -25.86
C SER A 203 35.12 -20.08 -26.77
N CYS A 204 36.27 -20.51 -26.21
CA CYS A 204 37.37 -21.08 -26.98
C CYS A 204 37.00 -22.42 -27.64
N PHE A 205 36.15 -23.22 -26.98
CA PHE A 205 35.62 -24.47 -27.51
C PHE A 205 34.29 -24.31 -28.26
N GLN A 206 33.85 -23.08 -28.50
CA GLN A 206 32.70 -22.77 -29.35
C GLN A 206 33.10 -22.89 -30.83
N MET A 207 33.71 -24.01 -31.20
CA MET A 207 34.07 -24.32 -32.58
C MET A 207 32.78 -24.57 -33.35
N THR A 208 32.35 -23.57 -34.11
CA THR A 208 31.34 -23.78 -35.13
C THR A 208 32.03 -24.44 -36.32
N SER A 209 31.99 -25.76 -36.37
CA SER A 209 32.40 -26.46 -37.59
C SER A 209 31.32 -26.28 -38.66
N PHE A 210 31.73 -25.91 -39.88
CA PHE A 210 30.81 -25.76 -41.01
C PHE A 210 30.54 -27.12 -41.65
N GLY A 211 29.33 -27.64 -41.48
CA GLY A 211 28.85 -28.79 -42.25
C GLY A 211 28.16 -28.33 -43.53
N SER A 212 28.81 -28.47 -44.68
CA SER A 212 28.22 -28.23 -46.00
C SER A 212 28.62 -29.34 -46.97
N GLU A 213 27.76 -29.65 -47.95
CA GLU A 213 28.18 -30.41 -49.12
C GLU A 213 29.16 -29.54 -49.91
N VAL A 214 30.43 -29.96 -49.95
CA VAL A 214 31.49 -29.25 -50.68
C VAL A 214 31.52 -29.77 -52.11
N ILE A 215 31.18 -28.92 -53.07
CA ILE A 215 31.37 -29.22 -54.49
C ILE A 215 32.80 -28.81 -54.85
N ILE A 216 33.71 -29.78 -54.94
CA ILE A 216 35.09 -29.54 -55.37
C ILE A 216 35.13 -29.60 -56.89
N THR A 217 35.20 -28.45 -57.55
CA THR A 217 35.53 -28.37 -58.99
C THR A 217 37.04 -28.26 -59.15
N HIS A 218 37.61 -28.99 -60.10
CA HIS A 218 39.05 -29.31 -60.23
C HIS A 218 40.06 -28.15 -60.33
N PHE A 219 39.68 -26.88 -60.15
CA PHE A 219 40.60 -25.75 -60.29
C PHE A 219 40.13 -24.48 -59.53
N MET A 220 39.73 -24.59 -58.27
CA MET A 220 39.31 -23.44 -57.46
C MET A 220 39.93 -23.51 -56.05
N PRO A 221 40.72 -22.51 -55.60
CA PRO A 221 41.26 -22.48 -54.24
C PRO A 221 40.22 -22.07 -53.18
N ALA A 222 39.00 -21.72 -53.59
CA ALA A 222 37.90 -21.31 -52.72
C ALA A 222 36.72 -22.29 -52.85
N PHE A 223 36.18 -22.76 -51.72
CA PHE A 223 34.96 -23.55 -51.68
C PHE A 223 33.73 -22.63 -51.61
N LYS A 224 32.66 -22.96 -52.35
CA LYS A 224 31.42 -22.18 -52.39
C LYS A 224 30.29 -22.95 -51.73
N VAL A 225 29.80 -22.44 -50.60
CA VAL A 225 28.65 -23.01 -49.88
C VAL A 225 27.35 -22.46 -50.49
N LYS A 226 26.40 -23.33 -50.86
CA LYS A 226 25.04 -22.96 -51.30
C LYS A 226 24.01 -23.53 -50.33
N GLY A 227 23.06 -22.71 -49.89
CA GLY A 227 21.98 -23.11 -48.96
C GLY A 227 22.02 -22.36 -47.63
N GLN A 228 21.14 -22.72 -46.70
CA GLN A 228 21.14 -22.21 -45.32
C GLN A 228 22.22 -22.90 -44.50
N ILE A 229 22.96 -22.11 -43.72
CA ILE A 229 24.02 -22.59 -42.83
C ILE A 229 23.39 -22.98 -41.49
N TYR A 230 23.70 -24.19 -41.02
CA TYR A 230 23.24 -24.69 -39.73
C TYR A 230 24.43 -25.00 -38.83
N HIS A 231 24.33 -24.67 -37.54
CA HIS A 231 25.27 -25.13 -36.53
C HIS A 231 25.06 -26.62 -36.28
N LYS A 232 26.05 -27.45 -36.61
CA LYS A 232 26.03 -28.88 -36.28
C LYS A 232 27.09 -29.16 -35.23
N VAL A 233 26.66 -29.49 -34.01
CA VAL A 233 27.56 -29.97 -32.96
C VAL A 233 27.78 -31.46 -33.20
N GLY A 234 28.94 -31.83 -33.73
CA GLY A 234 29.34 -33.23 -33.94
C GLY A 234 30.13 -33.81 -32.76
N SER A 235 30.30 -35.13 -32.76
CA SER A 235 31.18 -35.85 -31.83
C SER A 235 32.64 -35.40 -32.01
N LEU A 236 33.36 -35.11 -30.93
CA LEU A 236 34.79 -34.71 -30.98
C LEU A 236 35.70 -35.77 -31.64
N LEU A 237 35.23 -37.02 -31.69
CA LEU A 237 35.94 -38.14 -32.30
C LEU A 237 35.12 -38.72 -33.47
N PRO A 238 35.76 -39.05 -34.61
CA PRO A 238 35.09 -39.75 -35.70
C PRO A 238 34.71 -41.18 -35.25
N PHE A 239 33.67 -41.74 -35.89
CA PHE A 239 33.37 -43.16 -35.75
C PHE A 239 34.54 -44.02 -36.29
N PRO A 240 34.72 -45.26 -35.78
CA PRO A 240 35.70 -46.18 -36.34
C PRO A 240 35.52 -46.31 -37.86
N ASN A 241 36.60 -46.08 -38.62
CA ASN A 241 36.64 -46.06 -40.09
C ASN A 241 35.95 -44.87 -40.79
N GLY A 242 35.53 -43.82 -40.07
CA GLY A 242 35.03 -42.58 -40.65
C GLY A 242 36.12 -41.53 -40.84
N GLN A 243 36.15 -40.83 -41.98
CA GLN A 243 36.94 -39.60 -42.11
C GLN A 243 36.41 -38.51 -41.17
N HIS A 244 37.31 -37.71 -40.62
CA HIS A 244 36.97 -36.52 -39.85
C HIS A 244 36.10 -35.59 -40.71
N LYS A 245 34.88 -35.30 -40.27
CA LYS A 245 33.98 -34.34 -40.92
C LYS A 245 33.91 -33.06 -40.08
N PHE A 246 35.04 -32.38 -39.96
CA PHE A 246 35.10 -31.06 -39.34
C PHE A 246 35.97 -30.14 -40.21
N LEU A 247 35.45 -28.95 -40.47
CA LEU A 247 36.22 -27.75 -40.85
C LEU A 247 36.30 -26.88 -39.60
#